data_AF-A0A7K0SXI9-F1
#
_entry.id   AF-A0A7K0SXI9-F1
#
_cell.length_a   1.000
_cell.length_b   1.000
_cell.length_c   1.000
_cell.angle_alpha   90.00
_cell.angle_beta   90.00
_cell.angle_gamma   90.00
#
_symmetry.space_group_name_H-M   'P 1'
#
loop_
_entity.id
_entity.type
_entity.pdbx_description
1 polymer ?
#
loop_
_entity_poly.entity_id
_entity_poly.type
_entity_poly.pdbx_seq_one_letter_code
_entity_poly.pdbx_strand_id
1 'polypeptide(L)'
;MTRPRVLSGIQPTHDSFHLGNYLGAIKQWVELQADHDAFYCVVDLHALTIETDPALLRKRTLVSAAQLIALGVDPNKCTLFLQSHISQHNQLGWIMECLAGFGEASRMTQFKDKSQKSGTDRTAVGLFTYPMLQAADILLYQADRVPVGEDQRQHIELTRDLAGRFNSRYGQTFQLPQA
;
A
#
# COMPACT_ATOMS: atom_id res chain seq x y z
N MET A 1 -26.93 -6.91 -0.58
CA MET A 1 -25.61 -7.41 -0.13
C MET A 1 -24.65 -6.22 -0.16
N THR A 2 -23.77 -6.10 0.82
CA THR A 2 -22.70 -5.09 0.80
C THR A 2 -21.75 -5.41 -0.35
N ARG A 3 -21.29 -4.37 -1.08
CA ARG A 3 -20.32 -4.55 -2.16
C ARG A 3 -18.99 -5.03 -1.57
N PRO A 4 -18.27 -5.96 -2.21
CA PRO A 4 -16.93 -6.35 -1.76
C PRO A 4 -16.01 -5.14 -1.78
N ARG A 5 -15.15 -5.03 -0.77
CA ARG A 5 -14.23 -3.92 -0.61
C ARG A 5 -12.91 -4.21 -1.29
N VAL A 6 -12.48 -3.29 -2.14
CA VAL A 6 -11.19 -3.34 -2.81
C VAL A 6 -10.31 -2.19 -2.38
N LEU A 7 -9.03 -2.47 -2.12
CA LEU A 7 -8.04 -1.44 -1.81
C LEU A 7 -6.86 -1.54 -2.76
N SER A 8 -6.40 -0.39 -3.27
CA SER A 8 -5.19 -0.32 -4.08
C SER A 8 -4.41 0.95 -3.80
N GLY A 9 -3.08 0.82 -3.77
CA GLY A 9 -2.14 1.92 -3.53
C GLY A 9 -1.25 2.18 -4.74
N ILE A 10 -0.94 3.44 -5.02
CA ILE A 10 0.05 3.84 -6.03
C ILE A 10 1.06 4.83 -5.46
N GLN A 11 2.35 4.59 -5.73
CA GLN A 11 3.40 5.48 -5.27
C GLN A 11 3.53 6.72 -6.18
N PRO A 12 3.75 7.91 -5.60
CA PRO A 12 4.02 9.14 -6.35
C PRO A 12 5.49 9.22 -6.81
N THR A 13 5.96 8.23 -7.58
CA THR A 13 7.40 8.09 -7.94
C THR A 13 7.80 8.83 -9.22
N HIS A 14 6.86 9.08 -10.14
CA HIS A 14 7.14 9.66 -11.44
C HIS A 14 6.35 10.95 -11.65
N ASP A 15 6.85 11.80 -12.56
CA ASP A 15 6.18 13.06 -12.91
C ASP A 15 4.87 12.83 -13.67
N SER A 16 4.73 11.65 -14.28
CA SER A 16 3.48 11.21 -14.89
C SER A 16 3.35 9.68 -14.87
N PHE A 17 2.11 9.19 -14.74
CA PHE A 17 1.81 7.80 -15.05
C PHE A 17 2.06 7.51 -16.53
N HIS A 18 2.83 6.46 -16.80
CA HIS A 18 3.05 5.99 -18.16
C HIS A 18 1.96 4.99 -18.57
N LEU A 19 1.90 4.66 -19.86
CA LEU A 19 0.90 3.75 -20.42
C LEU A 19 0.83 2.40 -19.67
N GLY A 20 1.97 1.89 -19.22
CA GLY A 20 2.03 0.69 -18.37
C GLY A 20 1.24 0.80 -17.06
N ASN A 21 1.24 1.95 -16.37
CA ASN A 21 0.42 2.14 -15.16
C ASN A 21 -1.07 2.14 -15.53
N TYR A 22 -1.43 2.79 -16.63
CA TYR A 22 -2.81 2.85 -17.08
C TYR A 22 -3.37 1.47 -17.43
N LEU A 23 -2.66 0.73 -18.30
CA LEU A 23 -3.09 -0.59 -18.73
C LEU A 23 -2.96 -1.65 -17.62
N GLY A 24 -1.97 -1.52 -16.75
CA GLY A 24 -1.68 -2.50 -15.70
C GLY A 24 -2.55 -2.38 -14.45
N ALA A 25 -3.06 -1.18 -14.14
CA ALA A 25 -3.83 -0.96 -12.90
C ALA A 25 -5.00 0.01 -13.08
N ILE A 26 -4.75 1.22 -13.59
CA ILE A 26 -5.74 2.31 -13.51
C ILE A 26 -7.01 1.98 -14.30
N LYS A 27 -6.90 1.36 -15.47
CA LYS A 27 -8.09 0.92 -16.24
C LYS A 27 -8.98 -0.02 -15.41
N GLN A 28 -8.38 -1.00 -14.74
CA GLN A 28 -9.10 -1.92 -13.86
C GLN A 28 -9.70 -1.18 -12.66
N TRP A 29 -8.98 -0.20 -12.10
CA TRP A 29 -9.52 0.63 -11.02
C TRP A 29 -10.78 1.36 -11.47
N VAL A 30 -10.77 1.95 -12.66
CA VAL A 30 -11.95 2.65 -13.19
C VAL A 30 -13.17 1.72 -13.26
N GLU A 31 -12.98 0.49 -13.70
CA GLU A 31 -14.03 -0.54 -13.82
C GLU A 31 -14.56 -0.97 -12.44
N LEU A 32 -13.68 -1.20 -11.45
CA LEU A 32 -14.04 -1.67 -10.10
C LEU A 32 -14.93 -0.69 -9.31
N GLN A 33 -14.91 0.60 -9.65
CA GLN A 33 -15.78 1.60 -9.01
C GLN A 33 -17.28 1.34 -9.22
N ALA A 34 -17.65 0.55 -10.24
CA ALA A 34 -19.04 0.28 -10.56
C ALA A 34 -19.69 -0.72 -9.59
N ASP A 35 -18.93 -1.73 -9.16
CA ASP A 35 -19.42 -2.92 -8.47
C ASP A 35 -18.74 -3.19 -7.12
N HIS A 36 -17.65 -2.51 -6.79
CA HIS A 36 -16.95 -2.62 -5.50
C HIS A 36 -17.11 -1.37 -4.62
N ASP A 37 -16.89 -1.54 -3.31
CA ASP A 37 -16.59 -0.45 -2.38
C ASP A 37 -15.08 -0.16 -2.50
N ALA A 38 -14.72 0.81 -3.35
CA ALA A 38 -13.33 0.99 -3.80
C ALA A 38 -12.58 2.05 -2.99
N PHE A 39 -11.36 1.70 -2.57
CA PHE A 39 -10.41 2.56 -1.86
C PHE A 39 -9.12 2.69 -2.67
N TYR A 40 -8.80 3.91 -3.08
CA TYR A 40 -7.57 4.22 -3.80
C TYR A 40 -6.71 5.18 -2.99
N CYS A 41 -5.46 4.80 -2.80
CA CYS A 41 -4.52 5.52 -1.96
C CYS A 41 -3.29 5.96 -2.75
N VAL A 42 -2.94 7.24 -2.67
CA VAL A 42 -1.59 7.69 -3.04
C VAL A 42 -0.69 7.46 -1.83
N VAL A 43 0.22 6.50 -1.95
CA VAL A 43 1.06 6.01 -0.84
C VAL A 43 2.34 6.84 -0.69
N ASP A 44 2.17 8.08 -0.24
CA ASP A 44 3.27 9.05 -0.05
C ASP A 44 4.19 8.72 1.13
N LEU A 45 3.74 7.99 2.16
CA LEU A 45 4.62 7.52 3.22
C LEU A 45 5.57 6.42 2.73
N HIS A 46 5.09 5.52 1.87
CA HIS A 46 5.93 4.50 1.23
C HIS A 46 7.01 5.11 0.33
N ALA A 47 6.73 6.25 -0.29
CA ALA A 47 7.71 6.96 -1.12
C ALA A 47 8.93 7.46 -0.29
N LEU A 48 8.76 7.70 1.01
CA LEU A 48 9.84 8.15 1.90
C LEU A 48 10.83 7.05 2.29
N THR A 49 10.58 5.80 1.90
CA THR A 49 11.50 4.67 2.16
C THR A 49 12.80 4.74 1.35
N ILE A 50 12.86 5.68 0.39
CA ILE A 50 14.04 6.03 -0.40
C ILE A 50 14.30 7.54 -0.32
N GLU A 51 15.52 7.95 -0.63
CA GLU A 51 15.90 9.37 -0.68
C GLU A 51 15.03 10.12 -1.69
N THR A 52 14.36 11.18 -1.22
CA THR A 52 13.38 11.93 -2.02
C THR A 52 13.49 13.42 -1.72
N ASP A 53 13.47 14.26 -2.76
CA ASP A 53 13.37 15.71 -2.60
C ASP A 53 11.98 16.11 -2.05
N PRO A 54 11.89 16.85 -0.93
CA PRO A 54 10.60 17.16 -0.30
C PRO A 54 9.64 17.97 -1.18
N ALA A 55 10.16 18.93 -1.95
CA ALA A 55 9.34 19.74 -2.85
C ALA A 55 8.77 18.89 -4.00
N LEU A 56 9.59 17.99 -4.52
CA LEU A 56 9.22 17.04 -5.56
C LEU A 56 8.19 16.03 -5.08
N LEU A 57 8.35 15.46 -3.87
CA LEU A 57 7.37 14.53 -3.30
C LEU A 57 6.00 15.18 -3.16
N ARG A 58 5.95 16.41 -2.64
CA ARG A 58 4.69 17.18 -2.52
C ARG A 58 4.06 17.38 -3.88
N LYS A 59 4.84 17.81 -4.88
CA LYS A 59 4.35 18.01 -6.25
C LYS A 59 3.82 16.71 -6.84
N ARG A 60 4.57 15.62 -6.77
CA ARG A 60 4.20 14.31 -7.33
C ARG A 60 2.96 13.74 -6.68
N THR A 61 2.81 13.88 -5.36
CA THR A 61 1.62 13.41 -4.63
C THR A 61 0.35 14.07 -5.16
N LEU A 62 0.36 15.40 -5.33
CA LEU A 62 -0.78 16.14 -5.88
C LEU A 62 -1.02 15.82 -7.37
N VAL A 63 0.05 15.70 -8.15
CA VAL A 63 -0.05 15.33 -9.57
C VAL A 63 -0.62 13.93 -9.74
N SER A 64 -0.17 12.94 -8.96
CA SER A 64 -0.70 11.58 -8.98
C SER A 64 -2.20 11.55 -8.69
N ALA A 65 -2.66 12.28 -7.67
CA ALA A 65 -4.09 12.39 -7.37
C ALA A 65 -4.87 13.03 -8.54
N ALA A 66 -4.37 14.13 -9.10
CA ALA A 66 -4.98 14.78 -10.26
C ALA A 66 -5.03 13.86 -11.50
N GLN A 67 -3.98 13.08 -11.73
CA GLN A 67 -3.91 12.13 -12.84
C GLN A 67 -4.89 10.97 -12.67
N LEU A 68 -5.04 10.42 -11.45
CA LEU A 68 -6.05 9.39 -11.19
C LEU A 68 -7.45 9.90 -11.54
N ILE A 69 -7.78 11.13 -11.12
CA ILE A 69 -9.06 11.76 -11.43
C ILE A 69 -9.24 11.96 -12.94
N ALA A 70 -8.22 12.52 -13.60
CA ALA A 70 -8.24 12.74 -15.05
C ALA A 70 -8.39 11.45 -15.86
N LEU A 71 -7.90 10.31 -15.34
CA LEU A 71 -7.98 8.99 -15.96
C LEU A 71 -9.28 8.23 -15.65
N GLY A 72 -10.19 8.80 -14.85
CA GLY A 72 -11.53 8.26 -14.60
C GLY A 72 -11.77 7.68 -13.21
N VAL A 73 -10.83 7.83 -12.27
CA VAL A 73 -11.12 7.59 -10.85
C VAL A 73 -12.02 8.73 -10.36
N ASP A 74 -13.26 8.41 -10.05
CA ASP A 74 -14.29 9.36 -9.66
C ASP A 74 -14.47 9.34 -8.14
N PRO A 75 -14.06 10.40 -7.41
CA PRO A 75 -14.19 10.47 -5.95
C PRO A 75 -15.64 10.44 -5.44
N ASN A 76 -16.64 10.55 -6.33
CA ASN A 76 -18.05 10.35 -5.96
C ASN A 76 -18.46 8.86 -5.96
N LYS A 77 -17.62 7.98 -6.52
CA LYS A 77 -17.88 6.53 -6.62
C LYS A 77 -16.91 5.69 -5.79
N CYS A 78 -15.78 6.27 -5.38
CA CYS A 78 -14.75 5.61 -4.59
C CYS A 78 -14.20 6.55 -3.51
N THR A 79 -13.47 5.98 -2.56
CA THR A 79 -12.67 6.76 -1.61
C THR A 79 -11.26 6.94 -2.17
N LEU A 80 -10.93 8.15 -2.63
CA LEU A 80 -9.59 8.54 -3.05
C LEU A 80 -8.93 9.40 -1.98
N PHE A 81 -7.75 8.99 -1.49
CA PHE A 81 -7.07 9.69 -0.40
C PHE A 81 -5.53 9.64 -0.50
N LEU A 82 -4.88 10.48 0.29
CA LEU A 82 -3.42 10.48 0.48
C LEU A 82 -3.10 9.76 1.79
N GLN A 83 -2.13 8.83 1.76
CA GLN A 83 -1.81 7.99 2.92
C GLN A 83 -1.43 8.82 4.15
N SER A 84 -0.58 9.83 3.98
CA SER A 84 -0.12 10.71 5.08
C SER A 84 -1.23 11.52 5.75
N HIS A 85 -2.39 11.69 5.10
CA HIS A 85 -3.51 12.44 5.68
C HIS A 85 -4.32 11.64 6.71
N ILE A 86 -4.05 10.34 6.85
CA ILE A 86 -4.78 9.43 7.73
C ILE A 86 -3.77 8.83 8.73
N SER A 87 -3.70 9.43 9.93
CA SER A 87 -2.70 9.05 10.95
C SER A 87 -2.78 7.58 11.38
N GLN A 88 -3.95 6.96 11.20
CA GLN A 88 -4.23 5.58 11.57
C GLN A 88 -3.36 4.58 10.78
N HIS A 89 -2.89 4.93 9.58
CA HIS A 89 -1.93 4.09 8.84
C HIS A 89 -0.65 3.87 9.64
N ASN A 90 -0.07 4.94 10.20
CA ASN A 90 1.13 4.85 11.03
C ASN A 90 0.84 4.20 12.38
N GLN A 91 -0.30 4.52 13.01
CA GLN A 91 -0.67 3.93 14.30
C GLN A 91 -0.84 2.41 14.21
N LEU A 92 -1.52 1.94 13.18
CA LEU A 92 -1.67 0.50 12.94
C LEU A 92 -0.36 -0.12 12.42
N GLY A 93 0.43 0.62 11.63
CA GLY A 93 1.76 0.20 11.18
C GLY A 93 2.67 -0.17 12.34
N TRP A 94 2.72 0.67 13.38
CA TRP A 94 3.46 0.37 14.61
C TRP A 94 3.00 -0.92 15.30
N ILE A 95 1.69 -1.18 15.34
CA ILE A 95 1.15 -2.42 15.90
C ILE A 95 1.59 -3.62 15.05
N MET A 96 1.59 -3.50 13.72
CA MET A 96 2.05 -4.54 12.81
C MET A 96 3.54 -4.83 12.96
N GLU A 97 4.37 -3.80 13.18
CA GLU A 97 5.80 -3.96 13.49
C GLU A 97 6.02 -4.77 14.78
N CYS A 98 5.19 -4.56 15.80
CA CYS A 98 5.25 -5.33 17.06
C CYS A 98 4.83 -6.80 16.91
N LEU A 99 4.16 -7.15 15.81
CA LEU A 99 3.75 -8.53 15.49
C LEU A 99 4.69 -9.22 14.50
N ALA A 100 5.51 -8.43 13.80
CA ALA A 100 6.44 -8.92 12.82
C ALA A 100 7.74 -9.42 13.48
N GLY A 101 8.17 -10.62 13.10
CA GLY A 101 9.48 -11.14 13.50
C GLY A 101 10.60 -10.51 12.67
N PHE A 102 11.75 -10.25 13.30
CA PHE A 102 12.92 -9.75 12.57
C PHE A 102 13.34 -10.67 11.41
N GLY A 103 13.29 -11.99 11.64
CA GLY A 103 13.69 -12.99 10.65
C GLY A 103 12.80 -13.00 9.39
N GLU A 104 11.50 -12.76 9.52
CA GLU A 104 10.61 -12.72 8.35
C GLU A 104 10.75 -11.43 7.54
N ALA A 105 10.86 -10.29 8.21
CA ALA A 105 11.09 -9.01 7.56
C ALA A 105 12.42 -9.01 6.80
N SER A 106 13.49 -9.56 7.39
CA SER A 106 14.80 -9.71 6.73
C SER A 106 14.82 -10.71 5.57
N ARG A 107 13.81 -11.58 5.46
CA ARG A 107 13.68 -12.53 4.34
C ARG A 107 12.90 -11.97 3.15
N MET A 108 12.27 -10.81 3.27
CA MET A 108 11.54 -10.18 2.17
C MET A 108 12.46 -9.95 0.97
N THR A 109 12.04 -10.42 -0.21
CA THR A 109 12.84 -10.38 -1.43
C THR A 109 13.15 -8.93 -1.83
N GLN A 110 12.13 -8.07 -1.80
CA GLN A 110 12.31 -6.65 -2.12
C GLN A 110 13.27 -5.93 -1.16
N PHE A 111 13.27 -6.30 0.14
CA PHE A 111 14.23 -5.75 1.09
C PHE A 111 15.66 -6.17 0.75
N LYS A 112 15.88 -7.46 0.47
CA LYS A 112 17.20 -7.97 0.07
C LYS A 112 17.71 -7.31 -1.20
N ASP A 113 16.88 -7.23 -2.23
CA ASP A 113 17.27 -6.67 -3.53
C ASP A 113 17.61 -5.18 -3.43
N LYS A 114 16.84 -4.41 -2.66
CA LYS A 114 17.06 -2.96 -2.51
C LYS A 114 18.22 -2.66 -1.54
N SER A 115 18.34 -3.39 -0.44
CA SER A 115 19.45 -3.21 0.52
C SER A 115 20.81 -3.59 -0.07
N GLN A 116 20.89 -4.64 -0.91
CA GLN A 116 22.11 -5.00 -1.62
C GLN A 116 22.56 -3.91 -2.62
N LYS A 117 21.60 -3.24 -3.28
CA LYS A 117 21.90 -2.14 -4.22
C LYS A 117 22.40 -0.88 -3.53
N SER A 118 21.81 -0.54 -2.38
CA SER A 118 22.14 0.69 -1.64
C SER A 118 23.32 0.54 -0.68
N GLY A 119 23.63 -0.68 -0.25
CA GLY A 119 24.55 -0.97 0.85
C GLY A 119 23.86 -0.81 2.22
N THR A 120 24.29 -1.61 3.20
CA THR A 120 23.65 -1.68 4.52
C THR A 120 23.61 -0.33 5.23
N ASP A 121 24.69 0.46 5.18
CA ASP A 121 24.79 1.74 5.90
C ASP A 121 23.88 2.84 5.33
N ARG A 122 23.46 2.72 4.07
CA ARG A 122 22.57 3.69 3.40
C ARG A 122 21.12 3.20 3.33
N THR A 123 20.86 1.99 3.81
CA THR A 123 19.51 1.41 3.79
C THR A 123 18.68 2.00 4.93
N ALA A 124 17.64 2.74 4.60
CA ALA A 124 16.73 3.30 5.59
C ALA A 124 15.98 2.19 6.33
N VAL A 125 15.73 2.38 7.64
CA VAL A 125 14.90 1.47 8.45
C VAL A 125 13.49 1.34 7.86
N GLY A 126 12.94 2.42 7.29
CA GLY A 126 11.66 2.38 6.60
C GLY A 126 11.62 1.37 5.45
N LEU A 127 12.73 1.11 4.77
CA LEU A 127 12.78 0.08 3.73
C LEU A 127 12.63 -1.34 4.30
N PHE A 128 13.04 -1.55 5.55
CA PHE A 128 12.85 -2.81 6.26
C PHE A 128 11.43 -2.93 6.82
N THR A 129 10.84 -1.82 7.28
CA THR A 129 9.54 -1.85 7.98
C THR A 129 8.33 -1.57 7.11
N TYR A 130 8.48 -1.06 5.88
CA TYR A 130 7.35 -0.75 5.01
C TYR A 130 6.39 -1.92 4.76
N PRO A 131 6.78 -3.22 4.75
CA PRO A 131 5.81 -4.29 4.59
C PRO A 131 4.76 -4.33 5.71
N MET A 132 5.13 -3.91 6.93
CA MET A 132 4.20 -3.79 8.07
C MET A 132 3.30 -2.57 7.93
N LEU A 133 3.82 -1.45 7.39
CA LEU A 133 2.99 -0.31 7.01
C LEU A 133 1.99 -0.69 5.90
N GLN A 134 2.42 -1.47 4.90
CA GLN A 134 1.55 -1.97 3.84
C GLN A 134 0.45 -2.89 4.40
N ALA A 135 0.79 -3.76 5.35
CA ALA A 135 -0.21 -4.56 6.05
C ALA A 135 -1.23 -3.66 6.78
N ALA A 136 -0.77 -2.62 7.46
CA ALA A 136 -1.67 -1.66 8.10
C ALA A 136 -2.56 -0.93 7.09
N ASP A 137 -2.02 -0.50 5.95
CA ASP A 137 -2.78 0.16 4.89
C ASP A 137 -3.96 -0.70 4.41
N ILE A 138 -3.76 -2.02 4.32
CA ILE A 138 -4.79 -2.96 3.86
C ILE A 138 -5.80 -3.25 4.98
N LEU A 139 -5.30 -3.57 6.18
CA LEU A 139 -6.12 -4.06 7.29
C LEU A 139 -6.98 -2.97 7.92
N LEU A 140 -6.55 -1.71 7.86
CA LEU A 140 -7.34 -0.57 8.38
C LEU A 140 -8.74 -0.51 7.76
N TYR A 141 -8.84 -0.87 6.48
CA TYR A 141 -10.09 -0.80 5.72
C TYR A 141 -10.81 -2.14 5.63
N GLN A 142 -10.30 -3.23 6.21
CA GLN A 142 -10.92 -4.56 6.10
C GLN A 142 -11.13 -4.98 4.64
N ALA A 143 -10.13 -4.74 3.78
CA ALA A 143 -10.25 -5.00 2.36
C ALA A 143 -10.44 -6.51 2.09
N ASP A 144 -11.44 -6.87 1.28
CA ASP A 144 -11.66 -8.23 0.82
C ASP A 144 -10.62 -8.61 -0.26
N ARG A 145 -10.33 -7.65 -1.14
CA ARG A 145 -9.44 -7.82 -2.29
C ARG A 145 -8.41 -6.71 -2.41
N VAL A 146 -7.18 -7.07 -2.77
CA VAL A 146 -6.07 -6.15 -2.99
C VAL A 146 -5.38 -6.51 -4.31
N PRO A 147 -5.85 -5.95 -5.45
CA PRO A 147 -5.32 -6.30 -6.77
C PRO A 147 -3.88 -5.81 -6.88
N VAL A 148 -2.95 -6.76 -6.93
CA VAL A 148 -1.52 -6.48 -7.00
C VAL A 148 -0.85 -7.38 -8.03
N GLY A 149 0.31 -6.94 -8.52
CA GLY A 149 1.18 -7.77 -9.35
C GLY A 149 1.83 -8.90 -8.57
N GLU A 150 2.37 -9.89 -9.28
CA GLU A 150 3.06 -11.05 -8.67
C GLU A 150 4.23 -10.63 -7.78
N ASP A 151 4.86 -9.49 -8.07
CA ASP A 151 5.97 -8.91 -7.29
C ASP A 151 5.57 -8.49 -5.86
N GLN A 152 4.27 -8.32 -5.59
CA GLN A 152 3.71 -7.90 -4.31
C GLN A 152 3.06 -9.05 -3.54
N ARG A 153 2.99 -10.25 -4.11
CA ARG A 153 2.34 -11.40 -3.49
C ARG A 153 2.89 -11.72 -2.10
N GLN A 154 4.21 -11.62 -1.94
CA GLN A 154 4.88 -11.84 -0.65
C GLN A 154 4.40 -10.85 0.43
N HIS A 155 4.09 -9.59 0.06
CA HIS A 155 3.55 -8.62 1.01
C HIS A 155 2.11 -8.92 1.40
N ILE A 156 1.29 -9.46 0.49
CA ILE A 156 -0.06 -9.92 0.81
C ILE A 156 -0.02 -11.13 1.74
N GLU A 157 0.89 -12.08 1.49
CA GLU A 157 1.12 -13.22 2.39
C GLU A 157 1.54 -12.76 3.79
N LEU A 158 2.49 -11.84 3.91
CA LEU A 158 2.87 -11.24 5.19
C LEU A 158 1.67 -10.54 5.87
N THR A 159 0.88 -9.79 5.12
CA THR A 159 -0.33 -9.10 5.64
C THR A 159 -1.30 -10.10 6.26
N ARG A 160 -1.54 -11.24 5.57
CA ARG A 160 -2.41 -12.31 6.06
C ARG A 160 -1.84 -12.97 7.32
N ASP A 161 -0.54 -13.21 7.37
CA ASP A 161 0.12 -13.79 8.54
C ASP A 161 0.01 -12.86 9.76
N LEU A 162 0.26 -11.56 9.60
CA LEU A 162 0.16 -10.57 10.67
C LEU A 162 -1.29 -10.43 11.17
N ALA A 163 -2.25 -10.38 10.26
CA ALA A 163 -3.66 -10.37 10.60
C ALA A 163 -4.09 -11.64 11.38
N GLY A 164 -3.65 -12.81 10.92
CA GLY A 164 -3.90 -14.09 11.59
C GLY A 164 -3.31 -14.15 13.01
N ARG A 165 -2.09 -13.64 13.19
CA ARG A 165 -1.45 -13.52 14.52
C ARG A 165 -2.21 -12.58 15.44
N PHE A 166 -2.61 -11.41 14.93
CA PHE A 166 -3.41 -10.46 15.70
C PHE A 166 -4.72 -11.13 16.15
N ASN A 167 -5.45 -11.72 15.21
CA ASN A 167 -6.74 -12.36 15.47
C ASN A 167 -6.63 -13.51 16.48
N SER A 168 -5.56 -14.30 16.41
CA SER A 168 -5.32 -15.41 17.34
C SER A 168 -4.99 -14.93 18.76
N ARG A 169 -4.32 -13.79 18.90
CA ARG A 169 -3.86 -13.26 20.20
C ARG A 169 -4.89 -12.36 20.88
N TYR A 170 -5.61 -11.54 20.10
CA TYR A 170 -6.47 -10.48 20.61
C TYR A 170 -7.95 -10.65 20.24
N GLY A 171 -8.29 -11.71 19.50
CA GLY A 171 -9.65 -11.99 19.04
C GLY A 171 -9.90 -11.53 17.61
N GLN A 172 -10.94 -12.10 16.98
CA GLN A 172 -11.27 -11.85 15.56
C GLN A 172 -11.54 -10.36 15.29
N THR A 173 -10.60 -9.71 14.62
CA THR A 173 -10.59 -8.26 14.39
C THR A 173 -10.40 -7.91 12.91
N PHE A 174 -9.52 -8.63 12.23
CA PHE A 174 -9.17 -8.37 10.83
C PHE A 174 -9.72 -9.43 9.87
N GLN A 175 -10.27 -8.98 8.76
CA GLN A 175 -10.51 -9.82 7.58
C GLN A 175 -9.18 -10.14 6.88
N LEU A 176 -9.04 -11.37 6.40
CA LEU A 176 -7.84 -11.80 5.68
C LEU A 176 -7.97 -11.45 4.18
N PRO A 177 -7.16 -10.52 3.65
CA PRO A 177 -7.31 -10.06 2.28
C PRO A 177 -6.93 -11.15 1.28
N GLN A 178 -7.53 -11.08 0.10
CA GLN A 178 -7.16 -11.88 -1.09
C GLN A 178 -6.43 -11.00 -2.10
N ALA A 179 -5.50 -11.58 -2.85
CA ALA A 179 -4.86 -10.91 -3.99
C ALA A 179 -5.83 -10.85 -5.20
#